data_AF-X1CKU7-F1
#
_entry.id   AF-X1CKU7-F1
#
_cell.length_a   1.000
_cell.length_b   1.000
_cell.length_c   1.000
_cell.angle_alpha   90.00
_cell.angle_beta   90.00
_cell.angle_gamma   90.00
#
_symmetry.space_group_name_H-M   'P 1'
#
loop_
_entity.id
_entity.type
_entity.pdbx_description
1 polymer ?
#
loop_
_entity_poly.entity_id
_entity_poly.type
_entity_poly.pdbx_seq_one_letter_code
_entity_poly.pdbx_strand_id
1 'polypeptide(L)'
;MKFRKKPVIIDAEQYKKYGRLVKGMCNSQSCFTLGNNEPHVHTIHNNQIVILEIGDWIIPEPDGEHFYPCKPNIFKDTYELVE
;
A
#
# COMPACT_ATOMS: atom_id res chain seq x y z
N MET A 1 -22.94 -15.73 5.84
CA MET A 1 -22.02 -16.90 5.87
C MET A 1 -20.73 -16.50 6.58
N LYS A 2 -20.00 -17.44 7.21
CA LYS A 2 -18.73 -17.16 7.91
C LYS A 2 -17.55 -17.70 7.10
N PHE A 3 -16.45 -16.96 7.03
CA PHE A 3 -15.26 -17.31 6.25
C PHE A 3 -14.00 -17.08 7.06
N ARG A 4 -12.93 -17.81 6.76
CA ARG A 4 -11.58 -17.60 7.32
C ARG A 4 -10.66 -17.02 6.25
N LYS A 5 -9.75 -16.12 6.64
CA LYS A 5 -8.67 -15.66 5.76
C LYS A 5 -7.72 -16.83 5.50
N LYS A 6 -7.24 -16.97 4.26
CA LYS A 6 -6.19 -17.95 3.94
C LYS A 6 -4.85 -17.48 4.55
N PRO A 7 -3.96 -18.39 5.00
CA PRO A 7 -2.60 -18.02 5.36
C PRO A 7 -1.87 -17.54 4.09
N VAL A 8 -1.25 -16.37 4.14
CA VAL A 8 -0.56 -15.74 3.01
C VAL A 8 0.69 -15.04 3.54
N ILE A 9 1.82 -15.25 2.86
CA ILE A 9 3.05 -14.46 3.02
C ILE A 9 3.02 -13.35 1.96
N ILE A 10 3.38 -12.14 2.36
CA ILE A 10 3.40 -10.96 1.49
C ILE A 10 4.75 -10.24 1.60
N ASP A 11 5.16 -9.60 0.51
CA ASP A 11 6.17 -8.55 0.55
C ASP A 11 5.48 -7.24 0.90
N ALA A 12 5.99 -6.51 1.88
CA ALA A 12 5.46 -5.19 2.24
C ALA A 12 6.60 -4.22 2.53
N GLU A 13 6.41 -2.96 2.14
CA GLU A 13 7.38 -1.89 2.39
C GLU A 13 6.72 -0.76 3.16
N GLN A 14 7.41 -0.23 4.18
CA GLN A 14 6.92 0.90 4.95
C GLN A 14 7.35 2.23 4.32
N TYR A 15 6.40 3.13 4.11
CA TYR A 15 6.67 4.51 3.70
C TYR A 15 7.19 5.34 4.87
N LYS A 16 8.50 5.62 4.91
CA LYS A 16 9.15 6.21 6.10
C LYS A 16 9.39 7.71 6.04
N LYS A 17 9.39 8.32 4.86
CA LYS A 17 9.79 9.73 4.70
C LYS A 17 9.30 10.31 3.38
N TYR A 18 8.81 11.55 3.41
CA TYR A 18 8.51 12.35 2.22
C TYR A 18 9.66 12.37 1.21
N GLY A 19 9.31 12.17 -0.06
CA GLY A 19 10.25 12.12 -1.20
C GLY A 19 10.95 10.77 -1.39
N ARG A 20 10.84 9.82 -0.46
CA ARG A 20 11.34 8.45 -0.64
C ARG A 20 10.18 7.55 -1.02
N LEU A 21 10.01 7.34 -2.32
CA LEU A 21 9.05 6.37 -2.85
C LEU A 21 9.49 4.95 -2.49
N VAL A 22 8.51 4.09 -2.19
CA VAL A 22 8.67 2.63 -2.14
C VAL A 22 7.82 2.00 -3.25
N LYS A 23 7.97 0.69 -3.44
CA LYS A 23 7.24 -0.03 -4.50
C LYS A 23 5.71 0.20 -4.39
N GLY A 24 5.08 0.46 -5.52
CA GLY A 24 3.64 0.69 -5.62
C GLY A 24 3.18 2.12 -5.34
N MET A 25 4.07 3.01 -4.86
CA MET A 25 3.75 4.43 -4.69
C MET A 25 3.75 5.19 -6.02
N CYS A 26 2.73 6.01 -6.19
CA CYS A 26 2.65 7.08 -7.17
C CYS A 26 2.86 8.45 -6.50
N ASN A 27 3.39 9.41 -7.27
CA ASN A 27 3.33 10.84 -6.98
C ASN A 27 3.12 11.62 -8.28
N SER A 28 3.11 12.95 -8.22
CA SER A 28 2.90 13.80 -9.40
C SER A 28 3.97 13.72 -10.49
N GLN A 29 5.14 13.15 -10.19
CA GLN A 29 6.20 12.93 -11.18
C GLN A 29 6.04 11.59 -11.90
N SER A 30 5.52 10.57 -11.21
CA SER A 30 5.35 9.22 -11.76
C SER A 30 3.97 8.98 -12.36
N CYS A 31 2.96 9.69 -11.87
CA CYS A 31 1.55 9.50 -12.23
C CYS A 31 0.99 10.89 -12.55
N PHE A 32 0.81 11.21 -13.84
CA PHE A 32 0.26 12.48 -14.35
C PHE A 32 -1.25 12.58 -14.08
N THR A 33 -1.68 12.32 -12.84
CA THR A 33 -3.05 12.55 -12.41
C THR A 33 -3.22 14.05 -12.17
N LEU A 34 -4.24 14.62 -12.83
CA LEU A 34 -4.56 16.05 -12.85
C LEU A 34 -4.74 16.62 -11.44
N GLY A 35 -3.64 17.06 -10.82
CA GLY A 35 -3.65 17.89 -9.61
C GLY A 35 -3.40 17.20 -8.27
N ASN A 36 -3.03 15.91 -8.23
CA ASN A 36 -2.65 15.27 -6.97
C ASN A 36 -1.14 15.10 -6.82
N ASN A 37 -0.52 15.96 -6.02
CA ASN A 37 0.91 15.92 -5.72
C ASN A 37 1.24 15.05 -4.51
N GLU A 38 0.24 14.58 -3.77
CA GLU A 38 0.48 13.79 -2.57
C GLU A 38 0.90 12.36 -2.92
N PRO A 39 1.81 11.76 -2.16
CA PRO A 39 2.14 10.35 -2.29
C PRO A 39 0.90 9.48 -2.11
N HIS A 40 0.64 8.57 -3.04
CA HIS A 40 -0.55 7.74 -3.04
C HIS A 40 -0.29 6.35 -3.65
N VAL A 41 -1.26 5.44 -3.52
CA VAL A 41 -1.34 4.19 -4.27
C VAL A 41 -2.64 4.14 -5.07
N HIS A 42 -2.66 3.30 -6.10
CA HIS A 42 -3.88 2.90 -6.80
C HIS A 42 -4.30 1.52 -6.34
N THR A 43 -5.56 1.38 -5.92
CA THR A 43 -6.13 0.10 -5.51
C THR A 43 -6.85 -0.58 -6.67
N ILE A 44 -7.02 -1.90 -6.56
CA ILE A 44 -7.81 -2.77 -7.45
C ILE A 44 -9.28 -2.34 -7.52
N HIS A 45 -9.72 -1.51 -6.58
CA HIS A 45 -11.05 -0.93 -6.55
C HIS A 45 -11.16 0.22 -7.57
N ASN A 46 -11.04 -0.14 -8.85
CA ASN A 46 -11.20 0.75 -9.99
C ASN A 46 -10.15 1.87 -10.04
N ASN A 47 -8.88 1.55 -9.76
CA ASN A 47 -7.76 2.50 -9.71
C ASN A 47 -7.98 3.64 -8.71
N GLN A 48 -8.72 3.38 -7.62
CA GLN A 48 -8.96 4.37 -6.58
C GLN A 48 -7.64 4.87 -6.00
N ILE A 49 -7.50 6.20 -5.97
CA ILE A 49 -6.35 6.88 -5.37
C ILE A 49 -6.53 6.93 -3.85
N VAL A 50 -5.56 6.37 -3.13
CA VAL A 50 -5.50 6.45 -1.66
C VAL A 50 -4.21 7.14 -1.24
N ILE A 51 -4.35 8.29 -0.57
CA ILE A 51 -3.22 9.09 -0.06
C ILE A 51 -2.51 8.33 1.07
N LEU A 52 -1.19 8.41 1.07
CA LEU A 52 -0.32 7.78 2.06
C LEU A 52 0.12 8.77 3.14
N GLU A 53 0.25 8.25 4.35
CA GLU A 53 0.90 8.94 5.47
C GLU A 53 2.24 8.26 5.81
N ILE A 54 3.18 9.04 6.35
CA ILE A 54 4.42 8.45 6.88
C ILE A 54 4.06 7.41 7.95
N GLY A 55 4.62 6.21 7.79
CA GLY A 55 4.39 5.06 8.65
C GLY A 55 3.51 4.00 8.02
N ASP A 56 2.76 4.32 6.97
CA ASP A 56 1.91 3.36 6.26
C ASP A 56 2.76 2.25 5.62
N TRP A 57 2.28 1.02 5.77
CA TRP A 57 2.80 -0.14 5.06
C TRP A 57 2.07 -0.29 3.74
N ILE A 58 2.81 -0.49 2.66
CA ILE A 58 2.26 -0.67 1.33
C ILE A 58 2.33 -2.15 0.99
N ILE A 59 1.16 -2.74 0.77
CA ILE A 59 0.96 -4.17 0.57
C ILE A 59 0.45 -4.39 -0.87
N PRO A 60 0.99 -5.35 -1.63
CA PRO A 60 0.48 -5.71 -2.94
C PRO A 60 -0.91 -6.33 -2.82
N GLU A 61 -1.79 -5.97 -3.75
CA GLU A 61 -3.09 -6.61 -3.90
C GLU A 61 -2.99 -7.90 -4.74
N PRO A 62 -4.00 -8.79 -4.70
CA PRO A 62 -3.90 -10.13 -5.26
C PRO A 62 -3.67 -10.22 -6.77
N ASP A 63 -3.86 -9.14 -7.52
CA ASP A 63 -3.63 -9.10 -8.97
C ASP A 63 -2.16 -8.87 -9.34
N GLY A 64 -1.31 -8.52 -8.37
CA GLY A 64 0.11 -8.24 -8.60
C GLY A 64 0.39 -6.88 -9.24
N GLU A 65 -0.63 -6.05 -9.46
CA GLU A 65 -0.52 -4.74 -10.10
C GLU A 65 -0.80 -3.60 -9.11
N HIS A 66 -1.83 -3.75 -8.28
CA HIS A 66 -2.30 -2.70 -7.36
C HIS A 66 -1.75 -2.86 -5.95
N PHE A 67 -1.93 -1.81 -5.14
CA PHE A 67 -1.42 -1.75 -3.78
C PHE A 67 -2.43 -1.13 -2.81
N TYR A 68 -2.36 -1.54 -1.55
CA TYR A 68 -3.20 -1.05 -0.47
C TYR A 68 -2.37 -0.61 0.73
N PRO A 69 -2.66 0.56 1.35
CA PRO A 69 -1.96 1.00 2.55
C PRO A 69 -2.54 0.37 3.82
N CYS A 70 -1.67 0.00 4.75
CA CYS A 70 -2.02 -0.55 6.05
C CYS A 70 -1.37 0.28 7.16
N LYS A 71 -2.17 0.71 8.15
CA LYS A 71 -1.66 1.51 9.27
C LYS A 71 -0.67 0.69 10.12
N PRO A 72 0.40 1.31 10.66
CA PRO A 72 1.46 0.58 11.34
C PRO A 72 0.99 -0.33 12.49
N ASN A 73 0.01 0.11 13.29
CA ASN A 73 -0.56 -0.70 14.36
C ASN A 73 -1.34 -1.90 13.81
N ILE A 74 -2.18 -1.69 12.79
CA ILE A 74 -2.93 -2.78 12.14
C ILE A 74 -1.96 -3.79 11.50
N PHE A 75 -0.90 -3.30 10.84
CA PHE A 75 0.09 -4.16 10.22
C PHE A 75 0.78 -5.05 11.27
N LYS A 76 1.26 -4.44 12.36
CA LYS A 76 1.91 -5.15 13.47
C LYS A 76 1.00 -6.20 14.11
N ASP A 77 -0.29 -5.90 14.25
CA ASP A 77 -1.25 -6.83 14.86
C ASP A 77 -1.70 -7.95 13.89
N THR A 78 -1.42 -7.80 12.59
CA THR A 78 -1.89 -8.72 11.54
C THR A 78 -0.77 -9.58 10.94
N TYR A 79 0.47 -9.08 10.91
CA TYR A 79 1.60 -9.68 10.20
C TYR A 79 2.79 -9.84 11.12
N GLU A 80 3.50 -10.95 10.93
CA GLU A 80 4.80 -11.23 11.53
C GLU A 80 5.86 -11.36 10.43
N LEU A 81 7.12 -11.06 10.77
CA LEU A 81 8.23 -11.25 9.84
C LEU A 81 8.45 -12.75 9.65
N VAL A 82 8.60 -13.16 8.40
CA VAL A 82 8.95 -14.55 8.02
C VAL A 82 10.38 -14.58 7.46
N GLU A 83 11.07 -15.71 7.62
CA GLU A 83 12.44 -15.97 7.10
C GLU A 83 12.47 -16.36 5.62
#